data_AF-C6IXM1-F1
#
_entry.id   AF-C6IXM1-F1
#
_cell.length_a   1.000
_cell.length_b   1.000
_cell.length_c   1.000
_cell.angle_alpha   90.00
_cell.angle_beta   90.00
_cell.angle_gamma   90.00
#
_symmetry.space_group_name_H-M   'P 1'
#
loop_
_entity.id
_entity.type
_entity.pdbx_description
1 polymer ?
#
loop_
_entity_poly.entity_id
_entity_poly.type
_entity_poly.pdbx_seq_one_letter_code
_entity_poly.pdbx_strand_id
1 'polypeptide(L)' 'MKGGEQTMKEARLLKRKVDISGTVSIFGQKCHAPSLLDHIGETVHILESADKWILFTDQEQFIACLAR' A
#
# COMPACT_ATOMS: atom_id res chain seq x y z
N MET A 1 -1.22 -33.60 -18.09
CA MET A 1 -0.45 -32.80 -17.12
C MET A 1 -1.32 -31.61 -16.74
N LYS A 2 -1.77 -31.50 -15.48
CA LYS A 2 -2.67 -30.43 -15.04
C LYS A 2 -1.86 -29.14 -14.86
N GLY A 3 -2.25 -28.10 -15.61
CA GLY A 3 -1.67 -26.77 -15.52
C GLY A 3 -1.92 -26.17 -14.14
N GLY A 4 -0.86 -25.68 -13.52
CA GLY A 4 -0.95 -24.87 -12.31
C GLY A 4 -1.55 -23.53 -12.69
N GLU A 5 -2.84 -23.39 -12.49
CA GLU A 5 -3.57 -22.13 -12.54
C GLU A 5 -3.05 -21.26 -11.37
N GLN A 6 -1.93 -20.57 -11.59
CA GLN A 6 -1.46 -19.53 -10.67
C GLN A 6 -2.46 -18.38 -10.77
N THR A 7 -3.47 -18.41 -9.92
CA THR A 7 -4.45 -17.34 -9.76
C THR A 7 -3.70 -16.09 -9.28
N MET A 8 -3.24 -15.24 -10.20
CA MET A 8 -2.88 -13.85 -9.88
C MET A 8 -4.17 -13.19 -9.38
N LYS A 9 -4.36 -13.16 -8.06
CA LYS A 9 -5.38 -12.31 -7.44
C LYS A 9 -5.11 -10.90 -7.94
N GLU A 10 -6.08 -10.32 -8.63
CA GLU A 10 -6.02 -8.96 -9.15
C GLU A 10 -5.49 -8.04 -8.04
N ALA A 11 -4.37 -7.37 -8.31
CA ALA A 11 -3.80 -6.45 -7.35
C ALA A 11 -4.83 -5.32 -7.13
N ARG A 12 -5.41 -5.25 -5.93
CA ARG A 12 -6.38 -4.22 -5.60
C ARG A 12 -5.65 -2.93 -5.30
N LEU A 13 -5.81 -1.94 -6.18
CA LEU A 13 -5.30 -0.60 -5.94
C LEU A 13 -6.23 0.12 -4.95
N LEU A 14 -5.75 0.36 -3.73
CA LEU A 14 -6.47 1.13 -2.72
C LEU A 14 -5.91 2.55 -2.65
N LYS A 15 -6.76 3.54 -2.41
CA LYS A 15 -6.34 4.91 -2.13
C LYS A 15 -6.61 5.24 -0.66
N ARG A 16 -5.60 5.75 0.05
CA ARG A 16 -5.72 6.14 1.47
C ARG A 16 -5.04 7.46 1.71
N LYS A 17 -5.63 8.28 2.58
CA LYS A 17 -5.03 9.53 3.02
C LYS A 17 -4.05 9.25 4.16
N VAL A 18 -2.88 9.87 4.11
CA VAL A 18 -1.95 9.83 5.24
C VAL A 18 -2.48 10.74 6.34
N ASP A 19 -2.58 10.19 7.54
CA ASP A 19 -3.04 10.95 8.70
C ASP A 19 -1.94 11.87 9.26
N ILE A 20 -2.32 12.71 10.23
CA ILE A 20 -1.42 13.68 10.87
C ILE A 20 -0.25 13.05 11.64
N SER A 21 -0.31 11.74 11.91
CA SER A 21 0.76 10.99 12.56
C SER A 21 1.69 10.29 11.56
N GLY A 22 1.54 10.53 10.26
CA GLY A 22 2.32 9.85 9.22
C GLY A 22 1.96 8.39 9.07
N THR A 23 0.68 8.05 9.21
CA THR A 23 0.19 6.66 9.14
C THR A 23 -0.91 6.53 8.12
N VAL A 24 -1.12 5.31 7.63
CA VAL A 24 -2.25 4.98 6.76
C VAL A 24 -3.02 3.80 7.32
N SER A 25 -4.35 3.82 7.18
CA SER A 25 -5.20 2.70 7.59
C SER A 25 -5.48 1.77 6.40
N ILE A 26 -4.95 0.55 6.47
CA ILE A 26 -5.12 -0.49 5.46
C ILE A 26 -5.91 -1.65 6.06
N PHE A 27 -7.12 -1.88 5.55
CA PHE A 27 -8.06 -2.89 6.10
C PHE A 27 -8.25 -2.81 7.63
N GLY A 28 -8.27 -1.59 8.18
CA GLY A 28 -8.43 -1.35 9.63
C GLY A 28 -7.14 -1.42 10.44
N GLN A 29 -6.02 -1.87 9.84
CA GLN A 29 -4.70 -1.82 10.48
C GLN A 29 -4.05 -0.47 10.23
N LYS A 30 -3.51 0.16 11.28
CA LYS A 30 -2.69 1.36 11.14
C LYS A 30 -1.26 0.96 10.80
N CYS A 31 -0.77 1.45 9.67
CA CYS A 31 0.55 1.14 9.17
C CYS A 31 1.41 2.41 9.21
N HIS A 32 2.62 2.25 9.72
CA HIS A 32 3.58 3.34 9.92
C HIS A 32 4.75 3.15 8.97
N ALA A 33 5.24 4.25 8.39
CA ALA A 33 6.51 4.29 7.67
C ALA A 33 7.13 5.67 7.89
N PRO A 34 8.45 5.80 8.16
CA PRO A 34 9.07 7.11 8.33
C PRO A 34 8.83 8.05 7.14
N SER A 35 8.86 7.52 5.91
CA SER A 35 8.62 8.29 4.68
C SER A 35 7.20 8.86 4.57
N LEU A 36 6.21 8.31 5.27
CA LEU A 36 4.85 8.84 5.26
C LEU A 36 4.72 10.18 5.98
N LEU A 37 5.66 10.55 6.86
CA LEU A 37 5.66 11.86 7.51
C LEU A 37 5.80 13.01 6.50
N ASP A 38 6.49 12.77 5.38
CA ASP A 38 6.65 13.75 4.30
C ASP A 38 5.39 13.86 3.42
N HIS A 39 4.43 12.96 3.58
CA HIS A 39 3.21 12.85 2.78
C HIS A 39 1.94 13.09 3.60
N ILE A 40 2.03 13.71 4.79
CA ILE A 40 0.86 13.98 5.65
C ILE A 40 -0.20 14.76 4.89
N GLY A 41 -1.43 14.25 4.92
CA GLY A 41 -2.56 14.85 4.23
C GLY A 41 -2.64 14.53 2.74
N GLU A 42 -1.63 13.90 2.15
CA GLU A 42 -1.67 13.42 0.78
C GLU A 42 -2.43 12.10 0.67
N THR A 43 -2.88 11.78 -0.54
CA THR A 43 -3.44 10.46 -0.86
C THR A 43 -2.36 9.58 -1.46
N VAL A 44 -2.14 8.43 -0.85
CA VAL A 44 -1.24 7.40 -1.34
C VAL A 44 -2.03 6.25 -1.95
N HIS A 45 -1.45 5.65 -2.97
CA HIS A 45 -1.94 4.44 -3.62
C HIS A 45 -1.24 3.25 -3.01
N ILE A 46 -2.01 2.20 -2.71
CA ILE A 46 -1.52 0.98 -2.10
C ILE A 46 -1.77 -0.16 -3.07
N LEU A 47 -0.69 -0.82 -3.46
CA LEU A 47 -0.71 -2.07 -4.20
C LEU A 47 -0.62 -3.23 -3.21
N GLU A 48 -1.63 -4.09 -3.23
CA GLU A 48 -1.65 -5.31 -2.41
C GLU A 48 -0.90 -6.45 -3.10
N SER A 49 0.10 -6.99 -2.41
CA SER A 49 0.77 -8.26 -2.75
C SER A 49 0.45 -9.32 -1.70
N ALA A 50 0.94 -10.55 -1.91
CA ALA A 50 0.66 -11.70 -1.05
C ALA A 50 1.05 -11.45 0.42
N ASP A 51 2.18 -10.81 0.66
CA ASP A 51 2.80 -10.60 1.98
C ASP A 51 3.08 -9.13 2.31
N LYS A 52 2.81 -8.22 1.36
CA LYS A 52 3.25 -6.82 1.42
C LYS A 52 2.20 -5.85 0.91
N TRP A 53 2.26 -4.64 1.41
CA TRP A 53 1.61 -3.45 0.86
C TRP A 53 2.67 -2.51 0.34
N ILE A 54 2.55 -2.13 -0.93
CA ILE A 54 3.50 -1.23 -1.59
C ILE A 54 2.81 0.10 -1.82
N LEU A 55 3.39 1.18 -1.28
CA LEU A 55 2.78 2.51 -1.26
C LEU A 55 3.47 3.42 -2.26
N PHE A 56 2.67 4.15 -3.04
CA PHE A 56 3.13 5.10 -4.04
C PHE A 56 2.31 6.41 -3.99
N THR A 57 2.88 7.51 -4.48
CA THR A 57 2.15 8.77 -4.68
C THR A 57 1.27 8.70 -5.93
N ASP A 58 0.46 9.73 -6.18
CA ASP A 58 -0.32 9.85 -7.43
C ASP A 58 0.55 9.98 -8.69
N GLN A 59 1.81 10.42 -8.51
CA GLN A 59 2.83 10.48 -9.56
C GLN A 59 3.61 9.16 -9.70
N GLU A 60 3.09 8.07 -9.13
CA GLU A 60 3.71 6.73 -9.13
C GLU A 60 5.10 6.68 -8.48
N GLN A 61 5.45 7.66 -7.64
CA GLN A 61 6.70 7.64 -6.88
C GLN A 61 6.58 6.68 -5.70
N PHE A 62 7.58 5.81 -5.54
CA PHE A 62 7.63 4.87 -4.42
C PHE A 62 7.80 5.59 -3.07
N ILE A 63 7.02 5.18 -2.07
CA ILE A 63 7.06 5.72 -0.71
C ILE A 63 7.59 4.68 0.28
N ALA A 64 6.96 3.50 0.32
CA ALA A 64 7.27 2.47 1.31
C ALA A 64 6.78 1.07 0.89
N CYS A 65 7.38 0.06 1.51
CA CYS A 65 6.94 -1.33 1.43
C CYS A 65 6.72 -1.85 2.85
N LEU A 66 5.48 -2.24 3.17
CA LEU A 66 5.03 -2.61 4.51
C LEU A 66 4.67 -4.09 4.54
N ALA A 67 5.13 -4.82 5.56
CA ALA A 67 4.70 -6.20 5.79
C ALA A 67 3.23 -6.23 6.26
N ARG A 68 2.50 -7.28 5.87
CA ARG A 68 1.11 -7.52 6.27
C ARG A 68 0.96 -8.19 7.64
#